data_AF-A0A524LMP2-F1
#
_entry.id   AF-A0A524LMP2-F1
#
_cell.length_a   1.000
_cell.length_b   1.000
_cell.length_c   1.000
_cell.angle_alpha   90.00
_cell.angle_beta   90.00
_cell.angle_gamma   90.00
#
_symmetry.space_group_name_H-M   'P 1'
#
loop_
_entity.id
_entity.type
_entity.pdbx_description
1 polymer ?
#
loop_
_entity_poly.entity_id
_entity_poly.type
_entity_poly.pdbx_seq_one_letter_code
_entity_poly.pdbx_strand_id
1 'polypeptide(L)'
;MVITNWKKLATHHILFLMVFILMMSLFQGYAQIQPTERKSIRIGSLQSHFSAYGAERAWNNSYYEGLRWPAEYAQQDNAVIKRFFIGAPNFTDVNNNDWEAFSLSFSADWAGEAIFPVVLKQTAKFMPPTVFVDGSNITAPYMGDVDEIVPDQVPERIITNVVNTIMGITITRTIYAFSQQYHDNYFI
;
A
#
# COMPACT_ATOMS: atom_id res chain seq x y z
N MET A 1 -10.77 51.22 -39.08
CA MET A 1 -10.96 49.75 -39.23
C MET A 1 -9.99 49.02 -38.29
N VAL A 2 -10.21 49.00 -36.96
CA VAL A 2 -9.29 48.38 -35.97
C VAL A 2 -10.03 47.77 -34.76
N ILE A 3 -11.34 47.48 -34.85
CA ILE A 3 -12.14 47.07 -33.66
C ILE A 3 -12.37 45.55 -33.58
N THR A 4 -12.01 44.78 -34.61
CA THR A 4 -12.35 43.36 -34.72
C THR A 4 -11.34 42.37 -34.13
N ASN A 5 -10.10 42.79 -33.82
CA ASN A 5 -9.05 41.87 -33.36
C ASN A 5 -9.07 41.59 -31.85
N TRP A 6 -9.57 42.51 -31.03
CA TRP A 6 -9.49 42.36 -29.57
C TRP A 6 -10.45 41.30 -29.01
N LYS A 7 -11.65 41.19 -29.60
CA LYS A 7 -12.61 40.15 -29.25
C LYS A 7 -12.07 38.76 -29.61
N LYS A 8 -11.45 38.59 -30.78
CA LYS A 8 -10.82 37.31 -31.17
C LYS A 8 -9.66 36.94 -30.25
N LEU A 9 -8.79 37.89 -29.91
CA LEU A 9 -7.67 37.67 -28.99
C LEU A 9 -8.17 37.27 -27.58
N ALA A 10 -9.16 37.99 -27.04
CA ALA A 10 -9.79 37.65 -25.78
C ALA A 10 -10.45 36.26 -25.80
N THR A 11 -11.10 35.88 -26.93
CA THR A 11 -11.71 34.54 -27.07
C THR A 11 -10.66 33.43 -27.06
N HIS A 12 -9.49 33.63 -27.69
CA HIS A 12 -8.40 32.65 -27.67
C HIS A 12 -7.78 32.51 -26.27
N HIS A 13 -7.64 33.61 -25.53
CA HIS A 13 -7.18 33.56 -24.14
C HIS A 13 -8.17 32.87 -23.21
N ILE A 14 -9.47 33.11 -23.38
CA ILE A 14 -10.53 32.43 -22.61
C ILE A 14 -10.53 30.93 -22.93
N LEU A 15 -10.42 30.54 -24.20
CA LEU A 15 -10.37 29.14 -24.60
C LEU A 15 -9.13 28.45 -24.03
N PHE A 16 -7.97 29.11 -24.09
CA PHE A 16 -6.72 28.61 -23.52
C PHE A 16 -6.82 28.43 -22.00
N LEU A 17 -7.42 29.40 -21.29
CA LEU A 17 -7.65 29.31 -19.84
C LEU A 17 -8.60 28.15 -19.49
N MET A 18 -9.68 27.95 -20.27
CA MET A 18 -10.60 26.82 -20.08
C MET A 18 -9.92 25.48 -20.29
N VAL A 19 -9.09 25.33 -21.33
CA VAL A 19 -8.32 24.11 -21.58
C VAL A 19 -7.29 23.89 -20.46
N PHE A 20 -6.63 24.95 -19.99
CA PHE A 20 -5.68 24.87 -18.88
C PHE A 20 -6.34 24.43 -17.57
N ILE A 21 -7.51 24.99 -17.23
CA ILE A 21 -8.30 24.58 -16.05
C ILE A 21 -8.79 23.14 -16.20
N LEU A 22 -9.21 22.73 -17.40
CA LEU A 22 -9.60 21.34 -17.68
C LEU A 22 -8.41 20.39 -17.50
N MET A 23 -7.22 20.74 -18.00
CA MET A 23 -6.00 19.94 -17.80
C MET A 23 -5.57 19.89 -16.33
N MET A 24 -5.70 20.98 -15.58
CA MET A 24 -5.44 20.99 -14.13
C MET A 24 -6.45 20.14 -13.35
N SER A 25 -7.73 20.10 -13.78
CA SER A 25 -8.75 19.25 -13.14
C SER A 25 -8.52 17.75 -13.37
N LEU A 26 -7.75 17.38 -14.41
CA LEU A 26 -7.31 16.01 -14.66
C LEU A 26 -6.05 15.64 -13.85
N PHE A 27 -5.30 16.63 -13.36
CA PHE A 27 -4.22 16.43 -12.38
C PHE A 27 -4.80 16.32 -10.97
N GLN A 28 -5.56 15.26 -10.72
CA GLN A 28 -5.77 14.81 -9.35
C GLN A 28 -4.47 14.15 -8.88
N GLY A 29 -3.65 14.90 -8.15
CA GLY A 29 -2.49 14.36 -7.45
C GLY A 29 -2.97 13.44 -6.35
N TYR A 30 -3.16 12.16 -6.64
CA TYR A 30 -3.40 11.16 -5.61
C TYR A 30 -2.09 10.94 -4.86
N ALA A 31 -1.94 11.63 -3.73
CA ALA A 31 -0.91 11.31 -2.74
C ALA A 31 -1.20 9.99 -2.00
N GLN A 32 -2.34 9.35 -2.28
CA GLN A 32 -2.77 8.10 -1.65
C GLN A 32 -2.68 6.94 -2.64
N ILE A 33 -2.24 5.80 -2.14
CA ILE A 33 -2.29 4.53 -2.87
C ILE A 33 -3.65 3.85 -2.65
N GLN A 34 -3.98 2.87 -3.49
CA GLN A 34 -5.25 2.16 -3.33
C GLN A 34 -5.24 1.37 -2.01
N PRO A 35 -6.28 1.50 -1.16
CA PRO A 35 -6.34 0.74 0.10
C PRO A 35 -6.30 -0.77 -0.10
N THR A 36 -6.82 -1.27 -1.22
CA THR A 36 -6.82 -2.69 -1.58
C THR A 36 -5.45 -3.20 -2.02
N GLU A 37 -4.47 -2.32 -2.21
CA GLU A 37 -3.12 -2.71 -2.62
C GLU A 37 -2.44 -3.56 -1.54
N ARG A 38 -1.73 -4.59 -2.01
CA ARG A 38 -1.06 -5.58 -1.16
C ARG A 38 0.29 -5.93 -1.75
N LYS A 39 1.25 -6.18 -0.87
CA LYS A 39 2.56 -6.74 -1.23
C LYS A 39 2.76 -8.07 -0.52
N SER A 40 3.22 -9.07 -1.26
CA SER A 40 3.46 -10.41 -0.75
C SER A 40 4.94 -10.68 -0.56
N ILE A 41 5.30 -11.23 0.59
CA ILE A 41 6.63 -11.79 0.82
C ILE A 41 6.56 -13.30 0.63
N ARG A 42 7.24 -13.78 -0.42
CA ARG A 42 7.24 -15.19 -0.87
C ARG A 42 8.64 -15.77 -0.89
N ILE A 43 9.29 -15.77 0.27
CA ILE A 43 10.62 -16.38 0.48
C ILE A 43 10.56 -17.34 1.65
N GLY A 44 11.14 -18.53 1.53
CA GLY A 44 11.07 -19.59 2.56
C GLY A 44 9.67 -20.18 2.75
N SER A 45 9.50 -20.98 3.80
CA SER A 45 8.23 -21.67 4.11
C SER A 45 7.21 -20.76 4.81
N LEU A 46 7.62 -19.69 5.49
CA LEU A 46 6.70 -18.71 6.07
C LEU A 46 6.42 -17.59 5.06
N GLN A 47 5.18 -17.48 4.59
CA GLN A 47 4.78 -16.44 3.63
C GLN A 47 3.64 -15.59 4.18
N SER A 48 3.55 -14.34 3.74
CA SER A 48 2.41 -13.48 4.07
C SER A 48 2.20 -12.36 3.05
N HIS A 49 1.08 -11.66 3.19
CA HIS A 49 0.81 -10.41 2.48
C HIS A 49 0.59 -9.28 3.47
N PHE A 50 0.86 -8.06 3.03
CA PHE A 50 0.72 -6.85 3.83
C PHE A 50 -0.08 -5.83 3.04
N SER A 51 -1.13 -5.30 3.67
CA SER A 51 -2.06 -4.38 3.01
C SER A 51 -1.62 -2.92 3.17
N ALA A 52 -1.99 -2.08 2.21
CA ALA A 52 -1.72 -0.65 2.22
C ALA A 52 -2.31 0.07 3.45
N TYR A 53 -3.48 -0.36 3.93
CA TYR A 53 -4.14 0.21 5.10
C TYR A 53 -3.54 -0.20 6.45
N GLY A 54 -2.40 -0.90 6.50
CA GLY A 54 -1.62 -1.11 7.73
C GLY A 54 -2.11 -2.21 8.66
N ALA A 55 -3.10 -3.00 8.25
CA ALA A 55 -3.59 -4.18 8.97
C ALA A 55 -3.89 -5.32 7.99
N GLU A 56 -3.95 -6.56 8.49
CA GLU A 56 -4.11 -7.75 7.65
C GLU A 56 -5.44 -8.45 7.96
N ARG A 57 -6.26 -8.62 6.93
CA ARG A 57 -7.45 -9.46 6.96
C ARG A 57 -7.19 -10.70 6.14
N ALA A 58 -7.29 -11.87 6.76
CA ALA A 58 -7.01 -13.14 6.11
C ALA A 58 -8.20 -13.67 5.29
N TRP A 59 -8.90 -12.83 4.54
CA TRP A 59 -10.06 -13.25 3.75
C TRP A 59 -10.25 -12.35 2.54
N ASN A 60 -10.23 -12.94 1.35
CA ASN A 60 -10.42 -12.25 0.06
C ASN A 60 -11.80 -12.47 -0.57
N ASN A 61 -12.81 -12.87 0.21
CA ASN A 61 -14.15 -13.24 -0.29
C ASN A 61 -14.23 -14.59 -1.02
N SER A 62 -13.16 -15.39 -1.03
CA SER A 62 -13.18 -16.75 -1.58
C SER A 62 -12.47 -17.76 -0.68
N TYR A 63 -11.32 -17.41 -0.12
CA TYR A 63 -10.55 -18.29 0.76
C TYR A 63 -9.75 -17.50 1.81
N TYR A 64 -9.26 -18.20 2.83
CA TYR A 64 -8.34 -17.63 3.80
C TYR A 64 -6.97 -17.41 3.18
N GLU A 65 -6.34 -16.28 3.47
CA GLU A 65 -5.06 -15.87 2.89
C GLU A 65 -4.20 -15.15 3.93
N GLY A 66 -2.90 -15.00 3.73
CA GLY A 66 -2.06 -14.22 4.65
C GLY A 66 -0.94 -15.04 5.19
N LEU A 67 -0.76 -15.03 6.52
CA LEU A 67 0.27 -15.81 7.18
C LEU A 67 0.04 -17.29 6.87
N ARG A 68 0.99 -17.89 6.16
CA ARG A 68 0.98 -19.29 5.75
C ARG A 68 2.26 -19.95 6.20
N TRP A 69 2.14 -21.08 6.87
CA TRP A 69 3.27 -21.92 7.23
C TRP A 69 2.80 -23.36 7.47
N PRO A 70 3.40 -24.37 6.81
CA PRO A 70 4.34 -24.28 5.68
C PRO A 70 3.65 -23.86 4.36
N ALA A 71 4.17 -22.83 3.67
CA ALA A 71 3.53 -22.21 2.51
C ALA A 71 3.57 -23.07 1.22
N GLU A 72 4.39 -24.12 1.21
CA GLU A 72 4.51 -25.09 0.12
C GLU A 72 3.23 -25.90 -0.08
N TYR A 73 2.43 -26.05 0.98
CA TYR A 73 1.19 -26.81 0.94
C TYR A 73 -0.03 -25.89 0.82
N ALA A 74 -1.07 -26.39 0.16
CA ALA A 74 -2.34 -25.69 0.08
C ALA A 74 -2.98 -25.56 1.47
N GLN A 75 -3.73 -24.46 1.67
CA GLN A 75 -4.59 -24.25 2.85
C GLN A 75 -3.85 -24.30 4.20
N GLN A 76 -2.62 -23.80 4.25
CA GLN A 76 -1.82 -23.67 5.49
C GLN A 76 -1.91 -22.27 6.10
N ASP A 77 -2.96 -21.52 5.79
CA ASP A 77 -3.24 -20.21 6.37
C ASP A 77 -3.50 -20.36 7.87
N ASN A 78 -2.71 -19.68 8.69
CA ASN A 78 -2.71 -19.83 10.14
C ASN A 78 -2.96 -18.51 10.89
N ALA A 79 -3.34 -17.46 10.17
CA ALA A 79 -3.84 -16.20 10.73
C ALA A 79 -5.22 -15.87 10.17
N VAL A 80 -6.06 -15.22 10.98
CA VAL A 80 -7.42 -14.81 10.59
C VAL A 80 -7.51 -13.29 10.43
N ILE A 81 -7.10 -12.53 11.45
CA ILE A 81 -7.05 -11.07 11.38
C ILE A 81 -5.90 -10.59 12.26
N LYS A 82 -5.11 -9.64 11.74
CA LYS A 82 -4.18 -8.82 12.53
C LYS A 82 -4.73 -7.39 12.54
N ARG A 83 -5.17 -6.94 13.72
CA ARG A 83 -5.68 -5.57 13.90
C ARG A 83 -4.65 -4.70 14.58
N PHE A 84 -4.65 -3.43 14.20
CA PHE A 84 -3.84 -2.39 14.80
C PHE A 84 -4.77 -1.25 15.23
N PHE A 85 -4.52 -0.71 16.41
CA PHE A 85 -5.28 0.38 16.99
C PHE A 85 -4.31 1.42 17.55
N ILE A 86 -4.67 2.68 17.42
CA ILE A 86 -4.00 3.80 18.09
C ILE A 86 -5.04 4.55 18.91
N GLY A 87 -4.62 5.16 20.01
CA GLY A 87 -5.51 5.97 20.84
C GLY A 87 -4.81 7.19 21.40
N ALA A 88 -5.58 8.23 21.67
CA ALA A 88 -5.11 9.45 22.30
C ALA A 88 -6.20 10.02 23.23
N PRO A 89 -5.80 10.64 24.34
CA PRO A 89 -6.72 11.43 25.15
C PRO A 89 -6.95 12.82 24.52
N ASN A 90 -8.08 13.45 24.85
CA ASN A 90 -8.40 14.85 24.54
C ASN A 90 -8.21 15.20 23.05
N PHE A 91 -8.86 14.42 22.18
CA PHE A 91 -8.83 14.63 20.74
C PHE A 91 -10.03 15.45 20.29
N THR A 92 -9.78 16.51 19.51
CA THR A 92 -10.85 17.27 18.84
C THR A 92 -10.86 16.90 17.37
N ASP A 93 -12.01 16.44 16.87
CA ASP A 93 -12.13 16.02 15.47
C ASP A 93 -12.36 17.19 14.49
N VAL A 94 -12.40 16.89 13.19
CA VAL A 94 -12.61 17.89 12.12
C VAL A 94 -13.96 18.59 12.17
N ASN A 95 -14.94 18.02 12.89
CA ASN A 95 -16.26 18.59 13.11
C ASN A 95 -16.35 19.35 14.43
N ASN A 96 -15.21 19.55 15.12
CA ASN A 96 -15.10 20.23 16.40
C ASN A 96 -15.83 19.50 17.55
N ASN A 97 -15.94 18.17 17.48
CA ASN A 97 -16.35 17.37 18.62
C ASN A 97 -15.13 17.02 19.48
N ASP A 98 -15.28 17.17 20.79
CA ASP A 98 -14.25 16.83 21.77
C ASP A 98 -14.44 15.41 22.30
N TRP A 99 -13.37 14.63 22.26
CA TRP A 99 -13.31 13.25 22.70
C TRP A 99 -12.30 13.12 23.84
N GLU A 100 -12.77 12.80 25.05
CA GLU A 100 -11.89 12.56 26.21
C GLU A 100 -10.91 11.41 25.95
N ALA A 101 -11.39 10.34 25.32
CA ALA A 101 -10.60 9.21 24.88
C ALA A 101 -11.02 8.80 23.47
N PHE A 102 -10.12 8.95 22.50
CA PHE A 102 -10.34 8.60 21.11
C PHE A 102 -9.49 7.39 20.72
N SER A 103 -10.05 6.49 19.90
CA SER A 103 -9.36 5.32 19.37
C SER A 103 -9.66 5.16 17.88
N LEU A 104 -8.63 4.85 17.12
CA LEU A 104 -8.72 4.59 15.68
C LEU A 104 -8.26 3.16 15.38
N SER A 105 -9.11 2.41 14.70
CA SER A 105 -8.80 1.07 14.18
C SER A 105 -8.29 1.15 12.75
N PHE A 106 -7.27 0.37 12.43
CA PHE A 106 -6.80 0.20 11.06
C PHE A 106 -7.58 -0.94 10.40
N SER A 107 -8.39 -0.62 9.39
CA SER A 107 -9.10 -1.58 8.55
C SER A 107 -9.46 -0.97 7.20
N ALA A 108 -9.72 -1.81 6.21
CA ALA A 108 -10.10 -1.37 4.86
C ALA A 108 -11.31 -0.41 4.88
N ASP A 109 -12.31 -0.65 5.74
CA ASP A 109 -13.52 0.18 5.85
C ASP A 109 -13.26 1.63 6.28
N TRP A 110 -12.11 1.91 6.90
CA TRP A 110 -11.74 3.25 7.35
C TRP A 110 -10.82 3.97 6.35
N ALA A 111 -10.41 3.32 5.27
CA ALA A 111 -9.51 3.90 4.31
C ALA A 111 -10.21 4.97 3.46
N GLY A 112 -9.61 6.16 3.39
CA GLY A 112 -10.22 7.35 2.77
C GLY A 112 -11.12 8.14 3.72
N GLU A 113 -11.45 7.60 4.89
CA GLU A 113 -12.29 8.27 5.90
C GLU A 113 -11.47 8.69 7.13
N ALA A 114 -10.76 7.72 7.73
CA ALA A 114 -9.98 7.94 8.95
C ALA A 114 -8.49 7.58 8.81
N ILE A 115 -8.15 6.72 7.84
CA ILE A 115 -6.78 6.36 7.49
C ILE A 115 -6.53 6.58 6.00
N PHE A 116 -5.34 7.01 5.64
CA PHE A 116 -4.99 7.41 4.28
C PHE A 116 -3.63 6.79 3.91
N PRO A 117 -3.64 5.61 3.26
CA PRO A 117 -2.42 4.94 2.81
C PRO A 117 -1.64 5.79 1.81
N VAL A 118 -0.34 5.95 2.03
CA VAL A 118 0.54 6.78 1.20
C VAL A 118 1.59 5.95 0.49
N VAL A 119 2.14 4.94 1.18
CA VAL A 119 3.20 4.08 0.64
C VAL A 119 2.94 2.63 1.00
N LEU A 120 3.16 1.75 0.04
CA LEU A 120 3.35 0.32 0.22
C LEU A 120 4.40 -0.13 -0.79
N LYS A 121 5.63 -0.32 -0.34
CA LYS A 121 6.77 -0.64 -1.22
C LYS A 121 7.55 -1.82 -0.66
N GLN A 122 7.92 -2.76 -1.53
CA GLN A 122 8.79 -3.88 -1.23
C GLN A 122 10.15 -3.72 -1.92
N THR A 123 11.22 -3.76 -1.12
CA THR A 123 12.60 -3.86 -1.61
C THR A 123 13.15 -5.25 -1.37
N ALA A 124 14.02 -5.73 -2.27
CA ALA A 124 14.60 -7.05 -2.19
C ALA A 124 16.12 -7.02 -2.34
N LYS A 125 16.80 -7.91 -1.62
CA LYS A 125 18.26 -8.05 -1.71
C LYS A 125 18.71 -8.66 -3.03
N PHE A 126 17.88 -9.53 -3.61
CA PHE A 126 18.12 -10.21 -4.86
C PHE A 126 16.81 -10.46 -5.61
N MET A 127 16.90 -10.53 -6.93
CA MET A 127 15.77 -10.86 -7.81
C MET A 127 15.18 -12.24 -7.46
N PRO A 128 13.85 -12.41 -7.46
CA PRO A 128 13.23 -13.72 -7.38
C PRO A 128 13.75 -14.65 -8.50
N PRO A 129 13.98 -15.95 -8.23
CA PRO A 129 14.42 -16.89 -9.25
C PRO A 129 13.31 -17.12 -10.28
N THR A 130 13.68 -17.19 -11.56
CA THR A 130 12.77 -17.60 -12.63
C THR A 130 12.71 -19.12 -12.69
N VAL A 131 11.53 -19.69 -12.47
CA VAL A 131 11.31 -21.14 -12.44
C VAL A 131 10.35 -21.53 -13.57
N PHE A 132 10.71 -22.59 -14.29
CA PHE A 132 9.88 -23.19 -15.32
C PHE A 132 9.47 -24.61 -14.90
N VAL A 133 8.19 -24.93 -15.06
CA VAL A 133 7.63 -26.27 -14.88
C VAL A 133 6.91 -26.63 -16.17
N ASP A 134 7.29 -27.74 -16.80
CA ASP A 134 6.74 -28.20 -18.08
C ASP A 134 6.71 -27.11 -19.17
N GLY A 135 7.78 -26.31 -19.23
CA GLY A 135 7.92 -25.19 -20.18
C GLY A 135 7.13 -23.92 -19.82
N SER A 136 6.32 -23.94 -18.75
CA SER A 136 5.56 -22.78 -18.28
C SER A 136 6.34 -22.01 -17.21
N ASN A 137 6.47 -20.69 -17.36
CA ASN A 137 7.08 -19.82 -16.35
C ASN A 137 6.12 -19.62 -15.17
N ILE A 138 6.38 -20.31 -14.07
CA ILE A 138 5.54 -20.23 -12.86
C ILE A 138 5.87 -19.03 -11.97
N THR A 139 7.01 -18.36 -12.19
CA THR A 139 7.38 -17.11 -11.48
C THR A 139 6.65 -15.89 -12.03
N ALA A 140 6.25 -15.91 -13.31
CA ALA A 140 5.69 -14.75 -14.01
C ALA A 140 4.56 -14.00 -13.26
N PRO A 141 3.58 -14.68 -12.61
CA PRO A 141 2.52 -13.99 -11.87
C PRO A 141 3.00 -13.16 -10.67
N TYR A 142 4.18 -13.46 -10.12
CA TYR A 142 4.70 -12.87 -8.89
C TYR A 142 5.79 -11.83 -9.14
N MET A 143 6.12 -11.53 -10.40
CA MET A 143 7.18 -10.59 -10.76
C MET A 143 6.92 -9.16 -10.26
N GLY A 144 5.67 -8.81 -9.97
CA GLY A 144 5.28 -7.49 -9.43
C GLY A 144 5.37 -7.37 -7.90
N ASP A 145 5.73 -8.44 -7.18
CA ASP A 145 5.84 -8.40 -5.71
C ASP A 145 6.97 -7.49 -5.24
N VAL A 146 8.05 -7.34 -6.02
CA VAL A 146 9.25 -6.56 -5.67
C VAL A 146 9.30 -5.29 -6.52
N ASP A 147 9.43 -4.13 -5.86
CA ASP A 147 9.51 -2.83 -6.53
C ASP A 147 10.94 -2.44 -6.89
N GLU A 148 11.92 -2.83 -6.07
CA GLU A 148 13.31 -2.43 -6.24
C GLU A 148 14.29 -3.47 -5.67
N ILE A 149 15.45 -3.61 -6.33
CA ILE A 149 16.56 -4.44 -5.86
C ILE A 149 17.61 -3.57 -5.18
N VAL A 150 17.91 -3.88 -3.91
CA VAL A 150 18.88 -3.17 -3.08
C VAL A 150 19.86 -4.22 -2.51
N PRO A 151 20.96 -4.55 -3.20
CA PRO A 151 21.85 -5.66 -2.82
C PRO A 151 22.47 -5.54 -1.42
N ASP A 152 22.66 -4.31 -0.94
CA ASP A 152 23.33 -4.03 0.34
C ASP A 152 22.38 -4.08 1.54
N GLN A 153 21.08 -4.29 1.34
CA GLN A 153 20.13 -4.39 2.45
C GLN A 153 20.38 -5.67 3.26
N VAL A 154 20.25 -5.58 4.59
CA VAL A 154 20.49 -6.74 5.47
C VAL A 154 19.39 -7.80 5.30
N PRO A 155 18.09 -7.50 5.46
CA PRO A 155 17.01 -8.47 5.31
C PRO A 155 16.76 -8.80 3.83
N GLU A 156 16.41 -10.04 3.52
CA GLU A 156 16.17 -10.46 2.14
C GLU A 156 15.00 -9.72 1.47
N ARG A 157 13.97 -9.35 2.24
CA ARG A 157 12.89 -8.44 1.81
C ARG A 157 12.59 -7.40 2.89
N ILE A 158 12.26 -6.19 2.47
CA ILE A 158 11.75 -5.14 3.36
C ILE A 158 10.48 -4.56 2.74
N ILE A 159 9.37 -4.57 3.47
CA ILE A 159 8.18 -3.80 3.12
C ILE A 159 8.16 -2.52 3.95
N THR A 160 8.01 -1.39 3.29
CA THR A 160 7.73 -0.09 3.91
C THR A 160 6.28 0.28 3.64
N ASN A 161 5.52 0.49 4.71
CA ASN A 161 4.13 0.93 4.65
C ASN A 161 3.96 2.24 5.43
N VAL A 162 3.41 3.27 4.78
CA VAL A 162 3.18 4.58 5.39
C VAL A 162 1.70 4.92 5.28
N VAL A 163 1.09 5.28 6.41
CA VAL A 163 -0.34 5.59 6.51
C VAL A 163 -0.52 6.86 7.34
N ASN A 164 -1.22 7.85 6.78
CA ASN A 164 -1.64 9.03 7.52
C ASN A 164 -2.99 8.77 8.20
N THR A 165 -3.28 9.48 9.29
CA THR A 165 -4.53 9.32 10.04
C THR A 165 -5.20 10.66 10.34
N ILE A 166 -6.51 10.64 10.62
CA ILE A 166 -7.26 11.82 11.08
C ILE A 166 -6.80 12.36 12.43
N MET A 167 -6.02 11.59 13.19
CA MET A 167 -5.40 12.04 14.43
C MET A 167 -4.19 12.96 14.19
N GLY A 168 -3.87 13.26 12.92
CA GLY A 168 -2.74 14.13 12.55
C GLY A 168 -1.38 13.44 12.67
N ILE A 169 -1.35 12.12 12.84
CA ILE A 169 -0.11 11.34 12.91
C ILE A 169 0.09 10.48 11.66
N THR A 170 1.35 10.32 11.28
CA THR A 170 1.81 9.40 10.23
C THR A 170 2.43 8.17 10.88
N ILE A 171 1.89 6.99 10.54
CA ILE A 171 2.43 5.70 10.96
C ILE A 171 3.32 5.16 9.85
N THR A 172 4.55 4.79 10.21
CA THR A 172 5.45 4.03 9.35
C THR A 172 5.62 2.63 9.93
N ARG A 173 5.20 1.62 9.16
CA ARG A 173 5.39 0.21 9.47
C ARG A 173 6.44 -0.36 8.51
N THR A 174 7.53 -0.85 9.08
CA THR A 174 8.57 -1.56 8.33
C THR A 174 8.51 -3.02 8.71
N ILE A 175 8.36 -3.89 7.71
CA ILE A 175 8.38 -5.33 7.88
C ILE A 175 9.70 -5.84 7.32
N TYR A 176 10.47 -6.52 8.14
CA TYR A 176 11.70 -7.17 7.74
C TYR A 176 11.45 -8.67 7.56
N ALA A 177 11.83 -9.22 6.41
CA ALA A 177 11.83 -10.67 6.20
C ALA A 177 13.25 -11.17 6.04
N PHE A 178 13.58 -12.16 6.86
CA PHE A 178 14.87 -12.82 6.87
C PHE A 178 14.69 -14.26 6.41
N SER A 179 15.60 -14.75 5.57
CA SER A 179 15.70 -16.18 5.22
C SER A 179 17.15 -16.65 5.33
N GLN A 180 17.37 -17.77 6.00
CA GLN A 180 18.69 -18.36 6.18
C GLN A 180 18.62 -19.89 6.39
N GLN A 181 19.76 -20.56 6.44
CA GLN A 181 19.84 -22.03 6.38
C GLN A 181 19.48 -22.79 7.69
N TYR A 182 19.54 -22.16 8.85
CA TYR A 182 19.40 -22.79 10.18
C TYR A 182 17.99 -22.71 10.79
N HIS A 183 17.26 -21.61 10.56
CA HIS A 183 15.90 -21.37 11.06
C HIS A 183 14.89 -20.99 9.95
N ASP A 184 15.14 -21.47 8.71
CA ASP A 184 14.35 -21.19 7.49
C ASP A 184 14.09 -19.70 7.23
N ASN A 185 12.99 -19.13 7.72
CA ASN A 185 12.68 -17.71 7.55
C ASN A 185 11.72 -17.16 8.63
N TYR A 186 11.72 -15.85 8.84
CA TYR A 186 10.80 -15.16 9.75
C TYR A 186 10.54 -13.70 9.35
N PHE A 187 9.48 -13.12 9.93
CA PHE A 187 9.16 -11.69 9.85
C PHE A 187 9.43 -10.99 11.18
N ILE A 188 9.96 -9.76 11.12
CA ILE A 188 10.03 -8.80 12.22
C ILE A 188 9.21 -7.57 11.85
#